data_AF-R5MR23-F1
#
_entry.id   AF-R5MR23-F1
#
_cell.length_a   1.000
_cell.length_b   1.000
_cell.length_c   1.000
_cell.angle_alpha   90.00
_cell.angle_beta   90.00
_cell.angle_gamma   90.00
#
_symmetry.space_group_name_H-M   'P 1'
#
loop_
_entity.id
_entity.type
_entity.pdbx_description
1 polymer ?
#
loop_
_entity_poly.entity_id
_entity_poly.type
_entity_poly.pdbx_seq_one_letter_code
_entity_poly.pdbx_strand_id
1 'polypeptide(L)' 'MNEFLDFCEKSLKAENADNCCPMKTASEYLGVSPFPENTVTTMAYVPFQTDTTMYDAETGYKNGTVFSDLNKPFLGGRCI' A
#
# COMPACT_ATOMS: atom_id res chain seq x y z
N MET A 1 -11.61 9.22 10.59
CA MET A 1 -10.30 9.83 10.91
C MET A 1 -9.89 9.44 12.33
N ASN A 2 -10.62 9.87 13.36
CA ASN A 2 -10.28 9.55 14.76
C ASN A 2 -10.35 8.05 15.08
N GLU A 3 -11.34 7.33 14.55
CA GLU A 3 -11.47 5.88 14.76
C GLU A 3 -10.36 5.07 14.07
N PHE A 4 -9.84 5.56 12.94
CA PHE A 4 -8.74 4.91 12.23
C PHE A 4 -7.41 5.09 12.97
N LEU A 5 -7.20 6.28 13.54
CA LEU A 5 -6.02 6.55 14.38
C LEU A 5 -6.08 5.75 15.69
N ASP A 6 -7.26 5.60 16.28
CA ASP A 6 -7.48 4.76 17.48
C ASP A 6 -7.23 3.27 17.19
N PHE A 7 -7.55 2.80 15.98
CA PHE A 7 -7.20 1.45 15.55
C PHE A 7 -5.67 1.25 15.46
N CYS A 8 -4.94 2.17 14.82
CA CYS A 8 -3.48 2.12 14.76
C CYS A 8 -2.83 2.12 16.16
N GLU A 9 -3.34 2.95 17.08
CA GLU A 9 -2.82 3.01 18.45
C GLU A 9 -3.07 1.70 19.21
N LYS A 10 -4.21 1.04 18.98
CA LYS A 10 -4.51 -0.27 19.56
C LYS A 10 -3.64 -1.38 18.98
N SER A 11 -3.36 -1.35 17.68
CA SER A 11 -2.47 -2.33 17.03
C SER A 11 -1.03 -2.25 17.55
N LEU A 12 -0.50 -1.05 17.79
CA LEU A 12 0.84 -0.84 18.36
C LEU A 12 0.96 -1.31 19.81
N LYS A 13 -0.13 -1.26 20.60
CA LYS A 13 -0.15 -1.75 21.99
C LYS A 13 -0.21 -3.28 22.07
N ALA A 14 -0.74 -3.95 21.05
CA ALA A 14 -0.83 -5.41 21.01
C ALA A 14 0.51 -6.09 20.65
N GLU A 15 1.36 -5.45 19.86
CA GLU A 15 2.67 -6.00 19.44
C GLU A 15 3.70 -6.08 20.60
N ASN A 16 3.50 -5.33 21.68
CA ASN A 16 4.44 -5.24 22.80
C ASN A 16 4.34 -6.40 23.81
N ALA A 17 3.42 -7.36 23.60
CA ALA A 17 3.23 -8.51 24.48
C ALA A 17 3.95 -9.78 24.01
N ASP A 18 4.37 -9.85 22.74
CA ASP A 18 4.97 -11.05 22.15
C ASP A 18 6.47 -10.82 21.88
N ASN A 19 7.25 -11.20 22.88
CA ASN A 19 8.71 -11.26 22.90
C ASN A 19 9.29 -12.29 21.91
N CYS A 20 9.05 -12.10 20.62
CA CYS A 20 9.67 -12.86 19.54
C CYS A 20 10.36 -11.91 18.56
N CYS A 21 11.66 -11.71 18.77
CA CYS A 21 12.64 -10.90 18.01
C CYS A 21 12.99 -9.55 18.65
N PRO A 22 14.30 -9.19 18.73
CA PRO A 22 14.70 -7.82 19.02
C PRO A 22 14.26 -6.97 17.82
N MET A 23 13.10 -6.33 17.99
CA MET A 23 12.58 -5.31 17.11
C MET A 23 13.71 -4.32 16.87
N LYS A 24 14.23 -4.27 15.64
CA LYS A 24 15.03 -3.13 15.21
C LYS A 24 14.18 -1.92 15.54
N THR A 25 14.70 -1.05 16.40
CA THR A 25 14.06 0.19 16.83
C THR A 25 13.33 0.77 15.65
N ALA A 26 11.99 0.75 15.72
CA ALA A 26 11.17 1.45 14.75
C ALA A 26 11.74 2.86 14.67
N SER A 27 12.19 3.25 13.48
CA SER A 27 12.67 4.60 13.21
C SER A 27 11.69 5.56 13.88
N GLU A 28 12.15 6.24 14.92
CA GLU A 28 11.34 7.15 15.72
C GLU A 28 10.73 8.15 14.74
N TYR A 29 9.42 8.04 14.51
CA TYR A 29 8.72 8.87 13.54
C TYR A 29 8.70 10.28 14.12
N LEU A 30 9.57 11.15 13.59
CA LEU A 30 9.80 12.53 14.07
C LEU A 30 8.57 13.46 13.91
N GLY A 31 7.37 12.91 13.69
CA GLY A 31 6.13 13.68 13.50
C GLY A 31 6.10 14.50 12.22
N VAL A 32 7.12 14.40 11.36
CA VAL A 32 7.17 15.12 10.09
C VAL A 32 6.24 14.42 9.12
N SER A 33 5.15 15.08 8.79
CA SER A 33 4.26 14.69 7.70
C SER A 33 5.09 14.36 6.45
N PRO A 34 4.88 13.22 5.77
CA PRO A 34 5.54 12.91 4.50
C PRO A 34 5.17 13.90 3.39
N PHE A 35 4.12 14.69 3.62
CA PHE A 35 3.67 15.73 2.71
C PHE A 35 4.12 17.12 3.16
N PRO A 36 4.42 18.02 2.22
CA PRO A 36 4.66 19.43 2.52
C PRO A 36 3.42 20.09 3.16
N GLU A 37 3.64 21.19 3.89
CA GLU A 37 2.58 21.96 4.57
C GLU A 37 1.46 22.39 3.61
N ASN A 38 1.81 22.70 2.36
CA ASN A 38 0.88 23.00 1.28
C ASN A 38 0.93 21.88 0.24
N THR A 39 -0.02 20.95 0.31
CA THR A 39 -0.17 19.91 -0.71
C THR A 39 -0.89 20.47 -1.93
N VAL A 40 -0.26 20.33 -3.09
CA VAL A 40 -0.93 20.64 -4.36
C VAL A 40 -1.91 19.52 -4.70
N THR A 41 -3.10 19.88 -5.16
CA THR A 41 -4.03 18.90 -5.73
C THR A 41 -3.40 18.29 -6.98
N THR A 42 -3.09 17.00 -6.92
CA THR A 42 -2.61 16.23 -8.07
C THR A 42 -3.73 15.37 -8.62
N MET A 43 -3.71 15.13 -9.94
CA MET A 43 -4.58 14.16 -10.59
C MET A 43 -3.70 12.99 -11.03
N ALA A 44 -4.03 11.79 -10.58
CA ALA A 44 -3.38 10.60 -11.11
C ALA A 44 -3.75 10.45 -12.59
N TYR A 45 -2.74 10.38 -13.45
CA TYR A 45 -2.95 10.00 -14.84
C TYR A 45 -3.32 8.51 -14.88
N VAL A 46 -4.57 8.22 -15.24
CA VAL A 46 -5.05 6.87 -15.47
C VAL A 46 -5.15 6.66 -16.98
N PRO A 47 -4.30 5.82 -17.59
CA PRO A 47 -4.40 5.51 -19.02
C PRO A 47 -5.78 4.93 -19.36
N PHE A 48 -6.29 5.26 -20.54
CA PHE A 48 -7.51 4.63 -21.05
C PHE A 48 -7.27 3.13 -21.27
N GLN A 49 -8.08 2.29 -20.63
CA GLN A 49 -8.04 0.83 -20.77
C GLN A 49 -9.09 0.40 -21.79
N THR A 50 -8.68 -0.30 -22.86
CA THR A 50 -9.59 -0.81 -23.90
C THR A 50 -10.26 -2.12 -23.51
N ASP A 51 -9.60 -2.93 -22.68
CA ASP A 51 -10.13 -4.19 -22.17
C ASP A 51 -10.61 -3.99 -20.71
N THR A 52 -11.88 -4.29 -20.46
CA THR A 52 -12.52 -4.19 -19.15
C THR A 52 -12.82 -5.55 -18.54
N THR A 53 -12.27 -6.64 -19.11
CA THR A 53 -12.43 -7.97 -18.55
C THR A 53 -11.74 -8.06 -17.20
N MET A 54 -12.52 -8.48 -16.20
CA MET A 54 -12.05 -8.63 -14.83
C MET A 54 -11.88 -10.11 -14.48
N TYR A 55 -10.88 -10.40 -13.66
CA TYR A 55 -10.78 -11.65 -12.95
C TYR A 55 -11.87 -11.78 -11.87
N ASP A 56 -12.03 -13.00 -11.36
CA ASP A 56 -12.72 -13.22 -10.10
C ASP A 56 -11.89 -12.65 -8.93
N ALA A 57 -12.54 -12.45 -7.78
CA ALA A 57 -11.95 -11.79 -6.63
C ALA A 57 -10.69 -12.50 -6.11
N GLU A 58 -10.68 -13.84 -6.06
CA GLU A 58 -9.55 -14.62 -5.54
C GLU A 58 -8.31 -14.49 -6.44
N THR A 59 -8.51 -14.57 -7.76
CA THR A 59 -7.43 -14.36 -8.73
C THR A 59 -6.93 -12.92 -8.69
N GLY A 60 -7.83 -11.94 -8.55
CA GLY A 60 -7.46 -10.53 -8.41
C GLY A 60 -6.61 -10.28 -7.17
N TYR A 61 -7.00 -10.86 -6.04
CA TYR A 61 -6.25 -10.79 -4.78
C TYR A 61 -4.85 -11.39 -4.92
N LYS A 62 -4.74 -12.57 -5.56
CA LYS A 62 -3.45 -13.23 -5.79
C LYS A 62 -2.51 -12.42 -6.69
N ASN A 63 -3.03 -11.78 -7.75
CA ASN A 63 -2.22 -11.06 -8.73
C ASN A 63 -1.99 -9.58 -8.38
N GLY A 64 -2.74 -9.02 -7.43
CA GLY A 64 -2.68 -7.60 -7.07
C GLY A 64 -3.40 -6.66 -8.04
N THR A 65 -4.14 -7.20 -9.00
CA THR A 65 -5.00 -6.46 -9.95
C THR A 65 -6.18 -7.31 -10.36
N VAL A 66 -7.38 -6.72 -10.41
CA VAL A 66 -8.58 -7.37 -10.96
C VAL A 66 -8.62 -7.31 -12.49
N PHE A 67 -7.84 -6.43 -13.12
CA PHE A 67 -7.77 -6.29 -14.56
C PHE A 67 -6.65 -7.17 -15.11
N SER A 68 -7.02 -8.09 -16.00
CA SER A 68 -6.12 -9.05 -16.65
C SER A 68 -5.02 -8.35 -17.43
N ASP A 69 -5.36 -7.29 -18.17
CA ASP A 69 -4.42 -6.51 -18.99
C ASP A 69 -3.33 -5.78 -18.16
N LEU A 70 -3.61 -5.53 -16.88
CA LEU A 70 -2.63 -4.92 -15.96
C LEU A 70 -1.70 -5.95 -15.31
N ASN A 71 -1.97 -7.25 -15.43
CA ASN A 71 -1.14 -8.31 -14.87
C ASN A 71 0.10 -8.58 -15.74
N LYS A 72 1.05 -7.63 -15.71
CA LYS A 72 2.27 -7.68 -16.53
C LYS A 72 3.43 -8.31 -15.75
N PRO A 73 4.29 -9.10 -16.41
CA PRO A 73 5.45 -9.69 -15.74
C PRO A 73 6.39 -8.59 -15.24
N PHE A 74 6.94 -8.78 -14.04
CA PHE A 74 7.98 -7.89 -13.52
C PHE A 74 9.32 -8.22 -14.18
N LEU A 75 9.77 -7.35 -15.09
CA LEU A 75 11.01 -7.57 -15.85
C LEU A 75 12.25 -6.98 -15.19
N GLY A 76 12.11 -6.25 -14.07
CA GLY A 76 13.25 -5.69 -13.34
C GLY A 76 14.18 -4.81 -14.19
N GLY A 77 13.62 -4.05 -15.15
CA GLY A 77 14.37 -3.20 -16.07
C GLY A 77 14.94 -3.90 -17.30
N ARG A 78 14.62 -5.19 -17.53
CA ARG A 78 14.92 -5.88 -18.80
C ARG A 78 13.79 -5.63 -19.78
N CYS A 79 14.11 -5.31 -21.03
CA CYS A 79 13.14 -5.35 -22.13
C CYS A 79 13.12 -6.78 -22.70
N ILE A 80 11.94 -7.28 -23.07
CA ILE A 80 11.74 -8.47 -23.91
C ILE A 80 11.51 -8.00 -25.33
#